data_AF-A0A8H3GBE9-F1
#
_entry.id   AF-A0A8H3GBE9-F1
#
_cell.length_a   1.000
_cell.length_b   1.000
_cell.length_c   1.000
_cell.angle_alpha   90.00
_cell.angle_beta   90.00
_cell.angle_gamma   90.00
#
_symmetry.space_group_name_H-M   'P 1'
#
loop_
_entity.id
_entity.type
_entity.pdbx_description
1 polymer ?
#
loop_
_entity_poly.entity_id
_entity_poly.type
_entity_poly.pdbx_seq_one_letter_code
_entity_poly.pdbx_strand_id
1 'polypeptide(L)'
;MANWHLGFTAFGGPAVQFQTFHEKFVTHLGWIDEPMVRASIVVFGPTLTSVKYQQIFAISQALPGSASTKMLFCINTIHSGFPAGVLSFAFFCLPGALGMYSLGVGISKVGNSLPEPVYALLSGLNAATVGIIALAAVRLSERAITDKLTRFLVYLGGIMGMLYTALWYYPVVMVGAGLATLVWDSGYPQKVGKIFRRPKPEKDEKKRITSEDLEQGSWFNSSRSSEDCDKPLPPPPPAYSTRDSIVSEFAFRHPRPVPQPPTRYPPSNSQRDNITQKTPASSTSDISSMSWPLGTSIIAFFFITFILTITLHAVLRHATQAFSLFSSLYLAGTIIFGGGPVVIPLLREYIVSPGWVSPRDFLLGLAIIQAFPGPNFNFAVYLGALAVAGTPVPSYIGALIAFLAMYAPGLFIVVGFMGLWRVLRDRAWFLAILRGVNAAAVGLVFTAVYKLWQIGYLTAEVQGGSPLGTDPWLVAITGTAFVGGAWFRMNPPVAILLGGAMGMARYGIFSR
;
A
#
# COMPACT_ATOMS: atom_id res chain seq x y z
N MET A 1 13.93 1.33 -21.93
CA MET A 1 12.77 1.84 -22.70
C MET A 1 11.43 1.22 -22.31
N ALA A 2 11.32 0.00 -21.76
CA ALA A 2 10.02 -0.66 -21.52
C ALA A 2 8.97 0.11 -20.67
N ASN A 3 9.36 1.15 -19.93
CA ASN A 3 8.53 1.82 -18.91
C ASN A 3 8.03 3.23 -19.25
N TRP A 4 8.40 3.78 -20.41
CA TRP A 4 8.10 5.19 -20.73
C TRP A 4 6.59 5.51 -20.74
N HIS A 5 5.76 4.58 -21.20
CA HIS A 5 4.32 4.78 -21.33
C HIS A 5 3.58 4.87 -19.98
N LEU A 6 4.19 4.39 -18.89
CA LEU A 6 3.54 4.41 -17.57
C LEU A 6 3.20 5.82 -17.11
N GLY A 7 3.96 6.84 -17.51
CA GLY A 7 3.62 8.24 -17.22
C GLY A 7 2.35 8.74 -17.93
N PHE A 8 1.90 8.04 -18.98
CA PHE A 8 0.69 8.35 -19.75
C PHE A 8 -0.47 7.40 -19.46
N THR A 9 -0.20 6.20 -18.96
CA THR A 9 -1.21 5.14 -18.79
C THR A 9 -1.50 4.77 -17.34
N ALA A 10 -0.63 5.14 -16.39
CA ALA A 10 -0.83 4.82 -14.97
C ALA A 10 -1.78 5.82 -14.31
N PHE A 11 -3.06 5.72 -14.68
CA PHE A 11 -4.11 6.50 -14.07
C PHE A 11 -4.51 5.97 -12.69
N GLY A 12 -5.08 6.86 -11.89
CA GLY A 12 -5.57 6.52 -10.56
C GLY A 12 -4.49 6.59 -9.49
N GLY A 13 -4.93 6.62 -8.24
CA GLY A 13 -4.06 6.78 -7.08
C GLY A 13 -3.10 5.59 -6.86
N PRO A 14 -2.27 5.65 -5.80
CA PRO A 14 -1.21 4.67 -5.54
C PRO A 14 -1.67 3.22 -5.57
N ALA A 15 -2.87 2.92 -5.04
CA ALA A 15 -3.42 1.57 -5.01
C ALA A 15 -3.50 0.91 -6.39
N VAL A 16 -3.94 1.67 -7.41
CA VAL A 16 -4.01 1.20 -8.80
C VAL A 16 -2.62 1.10 -9.40
N GLN A 17 -1.77 2.11 -9.17
CA GLN A 17 -0.41 2.13 -9.68
C GLN A 17 0.42 0.95 -9.18
N PHE A 18 0.28 0.55 -7.91
CA PHE A 18 0.91 -0.67 -7.41
C PHE A 18 0.43 -1.90 -8.17
N GLN A 19 -0.87 -2.06 -8.37
CA GLN A 19 -1.40 -3.17 -9.15
C GLN A 19 -0.83 -3.17 -10.58
N THR A 20 -0.81 -2.02 -11.27
CA THR A 20 -0.21 -1.88 -12.60
C THR A 20 1.28 -2.27 -12.60
N PHE A 21 2.03 -1.87 -11.56
CA PHE A 21 3.43 -2.26 -11.43
C PHE A 21 3.60 -3.76 -11.16
N HIS A 22 2.70 -4.37 -10.41
CA HIS A 22 2.73 -5.81 -10.15
C HIS A 22 2.48 -6.59 -11.45
N GLU A 23 1.38 -6.30 -12.14
CA GLU A 23 1.04 -6.93 -13.42
C GLU A 23 2.18 -6.77 -14.43
N LYS A 24 2.79 -5.59 -14.50
CA LYS A 24 3.85 -5.35 -15.47
C LYS A 24 5.19 -5.98 -15.10
N PHE A 25 5.72 -5.69 -13.91
CA PHE A 25 7.10 -6.05 -13.54
C PHE A 25 7.22 -7.47 -13.00
N VAL A 26 6.15 -8.01 -12.43
CA VAL A 26 6.12 -9.38 -11.92
C VAL A 26 5.52 -10.29 -12.98
N THR A 27 4.29 -10.05 -13.41
CA THR A 27 3.56 -10.98 -14.29
C THR A 27 4.05 -10.97 -15.74
N HIS A 28 4.18 -9.80 -16.37
CA HIS A 28 4.52 -9.70 -17.79
C HIS A 28 6.03 -9.75 -18.07
N LEU A 29 6.83 -8.99 -17.32
CA LEU A 29 8.25 -8.83 -17.58
C LEU A 29 9.14 -9.81 -16.79
N GLY A 30 8.63 -10.39 -15.70
CA GLY A 30 9.40 -11.32 -14.86
C GLY A 30 10.66 -10.71 -14.23
N TRP A 31 10.72 -9.39 -14.04
CA TRP A 31 11.91 -8.69 -13.51
C TRP A 31 12.16 -8.95 -12.02
N ILE A 32 11.16 -9.44 -11.30
CA ILE A 32 11.21 -9.67 -9.86
C ILE A 32 10.81 -11.12 -9.60
N ASP A 33 11.81 -12.00 -9.38
CA ASP A 33 11.60 -13.46 -9.24
C ASP A 33 10.61 -13.84 -8.13
N GLU A 34 9.90 -14.95 -8.33
CA GLU A 34 9.06 -15.62 -7.32
C GLU A 34 9.84 -16.71 -6.59
N PRO A 35 9.70 -16.83 -5.25
CA PRO A 35 9.76 -18.13 -4.61
C PRO A 35 8.40 -18.50 -3.97
N MET A 36 7.74 -19.51 -4.59
CA MET A 36 6.72 -20.52 -4.13
C MET A 36 5.44 -20.05 -3.38
N VAL A 37 4.25 -20.66 -3.43
CA VAL A 37 3.69 -21.96 -3.88
C VAL A 37 2.32 -21.70 -4.54
N ARG A 38 2.07 -22.36 -5.67
CA ARG A 38 0.77 -22.40 -6.34
C ARG A 38 -0.26 -23.13 -5.44
N ALA A 39 -1.12 -22.39 -4.75
CA ALA A 39 -2.30 -22.95 -4.10
C ALA A 39 -3.56 -22.41 -4.79
N SER A 40 -4.30 -23.36 -5.37
CA SER A 40 -5.49 -23.21 -6.18
C SER A 40 -6.65 -22.50 -5.46
N ILE A 41 -7.42 -21.75 -6.26
CA ILE A 41 -8.85 -21.39 -6.10
C ILE A 41 -9.21 -20.63 -4.80
N VAL A 42 -9.35 -19.29 -4.88
CA VAL A 42 -10.44 -18.53 -4.21
C VAL A 42 -10.72 -17.24 -5.01
N VAL A 43 -12.01 -17.00 -5.28
CA VAL A 43 -12.59 -15.79 -5.89
C VAL A 43 -12.69 -14.69 -4.81
N PHE A 44 -12.18 -13.49 -5.08
CA PHE A 44 -12.04 -12.31 -4.18
C PHE A 44 -10.91 -12.39 -3.10
N GLY A 45 -9.69 -12.00 -3.46
CA GLY A 45 -8.54 -11.78 -2.55
C GLY A 45 -7.25 -11.41 -3.32
N PRO A 46 -6.26 -10.73 -2.70
CA PRO A 46 -5.13 -10.17 -3.44
C PRO A 46 -4.19 -11.28 -3.93
N THR A 47 -3.84 -11.17 -5.20
CA THR A 47 -2.91 -12.03 -5.95
C THR A 47 -1.58 -12.22 -5.20
N LEU A 48 -1.13 -13.48 -5.14
CA LEU A 48 0.19 -13.88 -4.64
C LEU A 48 1.27 -12.93 -5.19
N THR A 49 1.88 -12.15 -4.30
CA THR A 49 2.85 -11.12 -4.67
C THR A 49 4.25 -11.60 -4.28
N SER A 50 5.24 -11.51 -5.19
CA SER A 50 6.65 -11.89 -4.91
C SER A 50 7.17 -11.23 -3.62
N VAL A 51 7.94 -11.99 -2.82
CA VAL A 51 8.57 -11.53 -1.57
C VAL A 51 9.38 -10.24 -1.78
N LYS A 52 10.11 -10.14 -2.90
CA LYS A 52 10.88 -8.94 -3.26
C LYS A 52 9.95 -7.75 -3.54
N TYR A 53 8.86 -7.96 -4.28
CA TYR A 53 7.88 -6.90 -4.56
C TYR A 53 7.20 -6.41 -3.27
N GLN A 54 6.79 -7.32 -2.39
CA GLN A 54 6.18 -6.97 -1.10
C GLN A 54 7.14 -6.15 -0.22
N GLN A 55 8.43 -6.47 -0.23
CA GLN A 55 9.45 -5.69 0.48
C GLN A 55 9.57 -4.28 -0.11
N ILE A 56 9.70 -4.14 -1.43
CA ILE A 56 9.76 -2.82 -2.07
C ILE A 56 8.49 -2.01 -1.79
N PHE A 57 7.32 -2.66 -1.83
CA PHE A 57 6.04 -2.04 -1.49
C PHE A 57 6.03 -1.54 -0.03
N ALA A 58 6.43 -2.38 0.93
CA ALA A 58 6.47 -2.04 2.34
C ALA A 58 7.42 -0.86 2.63
N ILE A 59 8.61 -0.86 2.01
CA ILE A 59 9.58 0.24 2.11
C ILE A 59 9.01 1.53 1.53
N SER A 60 8.41 1.42 0.34
CA SER A 60 7.86 2.59 -0.36
C SER A 60 6.69 3.24 0.38
N GLN A 61 5.96 2.47 1.19
CA GLN A 61 4.90 2.97 2.06
C GLN A 61 5.42 3.57 3.37
N ALA A 62 6.43 2.93 3.96
CA ALA A 62 6.92 3.29 5.28
C ALA A 62 7.83 4.53 5.26
N LEU A 63 8.51 4.76 4.15
CA LEU A 63 9.34 5.96 3.96
C LEU A 63 8.49 7.12 3.43
N PRO A 64 8.80 8.36 3.80
CA PRO A 64 8.03 9.52 3.36
C PRO A 64 8.16 9.78 1.85
N GLY A 65 7.21 10.55 1.30
CA GLY A 65 7.10 10.92 -0.11
C GLY A 65 6.18 10.00 -0.94
N SER A 66 6.13 10.20 -2.26
CA SER A 66 5.23 9.46 -3.16
C SER A 66 5.57 7.97 -3.23
N ALA A 67 4.72 7.11 -2.66
CA ALA A 67 4.98 5.68 -2.55
C ALA A 67 5.07 4.96 -3.91
N SER A 68 4.20 5.27 -4.88
CA SER A 68 4.27 4.67 -6.23
C SER A 68 5.52 5.11 -6.98
N THR A 69 5.88 6.39 -6.88
CA THR A 69 7.11 6.92 -7.49
C THR A 69 8.36 6.25 -6.93
N LYS A 70 8.46 6.11 -5.60
CA LYS A 70 9.56 5.40 -4.94
C LYS A 70 9.62 3.94 -5.38
N MET A 71 8.47 3.27 -5.45
CA MET A 71 8.39 1.87 -5.86
C MET A 71 8.90 1.67 -7.29
N LEU A 72 8.43 2.48 -8.24
CA LEU A 72 8.90 2.42 -9.62
C LEU A 72 10.40 2.68 -9.72
N PHE A 73 10.88 3.70 -9.01
CA PHE A 73 12.30 4.04 -8.93
C PHE A 73 13.13 2.87 -8.40
N CYS A 74 12.72 2.24 -7.29
CA CYS A 74 13.40 1.08 -6.71
C CYS A 74 13.44 -0.09 -7.68
N ILE A 75 12.31 -0.48 -8.28
CA ILE A 75 12.24 -1.60 -9.21
C ILE A 75 13.23 -1.42 -10.38
N ASN A 76 13.26 -0.23 -10.98
CA ASN A 76 14.17 0.07 -12.10
C ASN A 76 15.63 0.17 -11.65
N THR A 77 15.88 0.70 -10.44
CA THR A 77 17.23 0.77 -9.87
C THR A 77 17.80 -0.61 -9.58
N ILE A 78 16.98 -1.53 -9.09
CA ILE A 78 17.38 -2.90 -8.81
C ILE A 78 17.65 -3.65 -10.11
N HIS A 79 16.76 -3.52 -11.08
CA HIS A 79 16.87 -4.26 -12.35
C HIS A 79 18.00 -3.75 -13.26
N SER A 80 18.23 -2.44 -13.35
CA SER A 80 19.14 -1.84 -14.34
C SER A 80 20.06 -0.75 -13.80
N GLY A 81 20.17 -0.62 -12.48
CA GLY A 81 21.05 0.35 -11.82
C GLY A 81 20.43 1.74 -11.66
N PHE A 82 21.14 2.60 -10.92
CA PHE A 82 20.65 3.93 -10.51
C PHE A 82 20.22 4.86 -11.67
N PRO A 83 20.94 4.96 -12.80
CA PRO A 83 20.50 5.81 -13.92
C PRO A 83 19.15 5.38 -14.50
N ALA A 84 18.86 4.07 -14.52
CA ALA A 84 17.56 3.57 -14.97
C ALA A 84 16.44 3.97 -13.99
N GLY A 85 16.72 3.99 -12.69
CA GLY A 85 15.84 4.54 -11.67
C GLY A 85 15.48 5.99 -11.95
N VAL A 86 16.47 6.86 -12.12
CA VAL A 86 16.28 8.30 -12.40
C VAL A 86 15.49 8.51 -13.70
N LEU A 87 15.82 7.77 -14.75
CA LEU A 87 15.13 7.89 -16.04
C LEU A 87 13.68 7.40 -15.95
N SER A 88 13.41 6.33 -15.21
CA SER A 88 12.05 5.84 -14.97
C SER A 88 11.21 6.83 -14.16
N PHE A 89 11.81 7.48 -13.17
CA PHE A 89 11.19 8.57 -12.41
C PHE A 89 10.81 9.73 -13.33
N ALA A 90 11.74 10.18 -14.18
CA ALA A 90 11.49 11.27 -15.11
C ALA A 90 10.34 10.94 -16.07
N PHE A 91 10.37 9.78 -16.72
CA PHE A 91 9.29 9.39 -17.65
C PHE A 91 7.94 9.15 -16.98
N PHE A 92 7.93 8.74 -15.70
CA PHE A 92 6.70 8.54 -14.97
C PHE A 92 6.06 9.84 -14.48
N CYS A 93 6.88 10.81 -14.05
CA CYS A 93 6.39 12.03 -13.45
C CYS A 93 6.19 13.17 -14.45
N LEU A 94 7.06 13.31 -15.46
CA LEU A 94 7.08 14.48 -16.35
C LEU A 94 5.81 14.67 -17.19
N PRO A 95 5.18 13.64 -17.80
CA PRO A 95 3.97 13.85 -18.61
C PRO A 95 2.82 14.48 -17.81
N GLY A 96 2.53 13.91 -16.64
CA GLY A 96 1.53 14.47 -15.72
C GLY A 96 1.93 15.83 -15.16
N ALA A 97 3.21 16.05 -14.87
CA ALA A 97 3.73 17.34 -14.39
C ALA A 97 3.57 18.44 -15.44
N LEU A 98 3.88 18.16 -16.71
CA LEU A 98 3.69 19.10 -17.82
C LEU A 98 2.21 19.43 -18.02
N GLY A 99 1.34 18.41 -17.99
CA GLY A 99 -0.10 18.62 -18.08
C GLY A 99 -0.65 19.49 -16.93
N MET A 100 -0.22 19.23 -15.70
CA MET A 100 -0.60 20.03 -14.53
C MET A 100 -0.01 21.44 -14.56
N TYR A 101 1.20 21.62 -15.09
CA TYR A 101 1.78 22.95 -15.33
C TYR A 101 0.96 23.74 -16.35
N SER A 102 0.61 23.14 -17.50
CA SER A 102 -0.23 23.75 -18.51
C SER A 102 -1.60 24.15 -17.95
N LEU A 103 -2.18 23.30 -17.10
CA LEU A 103 -3.42 23.62 -16.39
C LEU A 103 -3.26 24.82 -15.44
N GLY A 104 -2.13 24.90 -14.72
CA GLY A 104 -1.81 26.02 -13.83
C GLY A 104 -1.76 27.36 -14.58
N VAL A 105 -1.03 27.37 -15.70
CA VAL A 105 -0.94 28.55 -16.59
C VAL A 105 -2.30 28.88 -17.24
N GLY A 106 -3.12 27.87 -17.51
CA GLY A 106 -4.49 28.06 -18.02
C GLY A 106 -5.37 28.75 -16.98
N ILE A 107 -5.41 28.21 -15.76
CA ILE A 107 -6.25 28.73 -14.67
C ILE A 107 -5.81 30.13 -14.23
N SER A 108 -4.51 30.45 -14.25
CA SER A 108 -4.02 31.79 -13.92
C SER A 108 -4.51 32.87 -14.89
N LYS A 109 -5.01 32.50 -16.07
CA LYS A 109 -5.57 33.42 -17.08
C LYS A 109 -7.10 33.50 -17.03
N VAL A 110 -7.77 32.62 -16.27
CA VAL A 110 -9.22 32.60 -16.13
C VAL A 110 -9.63 33.56 -15.01
N GLY A 111 -10.66 34.37 -15.25
CA GLY A 111 -11.17 35.35 -14.29
C GLY A 111 -11.68 34.74 -12.97
N ASN A 112 -11.99 35.59 -12.00
CA ASN A 112 -12.39 35.17 -10.64
C ASN A 112 -13.75 34.46 -10.54
N SER A 113 -14.59 34.56 -11.58
CA SER A 113 -15.89 33.91 -11.67
C SER A 113 -15.93 32.88 -12.80
N LEU A 114 -16.20 31.62 -12.48
CA LEU A 114 -16.49 30.58 -13.46
C LEU A 114 -18.00 30.53 -13.75
N PRO A 115 -18.41 30.06 -14.94
CA PRO A 115 -19.81 29.77 -15.21
C PRO A 115 -20.37 28.75 -14.21
N GLU A 116 -21.62 28.89 -13.78
CA GLU A 116 -22.28 27.97 -12.84
C GLU A 116 -22.20 26.48 -13.24
N PRO A 117 -22.34 26.09 -14.52
CA PRO A 117 -22.18 24.69 -14.93
C PRO A 117 -20.81 24.10 -14.56
N VAL A 118 -19.76 24.93 -14.55
CA VAL A 118 -18.40 24.48 -14.20
C VAL A 118 -18.30 24.17 -12.71
N TYR A 119 -18.93 24.98 -11.84
CA TYR A 119 -18.98 24.68 -10.40
C TYR A 119 -19.72 23.37 -10.10
N ALA A 120 -20.80 23.10 -10.84
CA ALA A 120 -21.56 21.85 -10.70
C ALA A 120 -20.76 20.63 -11.17
N LEU A 121 -20.10 20.74 -12.32
CA LEU A 121 -19.17 19.72 -12.83
C LEU A 121 -18.09 19.41 -11.78
N LEU A 122 -17.42 20.44 -11.27
CA LEU A 122 -16.32 20.30 -10.30
C LEU A 122 -16.77 19.71 -8.97
N SER A 123 -17.94 20.12 -8.47
CA SER A 123 -18.52 19.52 -7.27
C SER A 123 -18.76 18.02 -7.45
N GLY A 124 -19.21 17.61 -8.63
CA GLY A 124 -19.33 16.19 -9.01
C GLY A 124 -17.99 15.46 -9.06
N LEU A 125 -16.95 16.06 -9.66
CA LEU A 125 -15.60 15.49 -9.72
C LEU A 125 -15.00 15.33 -8.31
N ASN A 126 -15.13 16.34 -7.45
CA ASN A 126 -14.64 16.30 -6.07
C ASN A 126 -15.39 15.26 -5.24
N ALA A 127 -16.72 15.18 -5.37
CA ALA A 127 -17.52 14.17 -4.69
C ALA A 127 -17.09 12.74 -5.06
N ALA A 128 -16.89 12.46 -6.36
CA ALA A 128 -16.40 11.16 -6.81
C ALA A 128 -14.96 10.89 -6.36
N THR A 129 -14.11 11.92 -6.37
CA THR A 129 -12.73 11.86 -5.87
C THR A 129 -12.68 11.40 -4.41
N VAL A 130 -13.50 11.99 -3.54
CA VAL A 130 -13.57 11.58 -2.13
C VAL A 130 -13.98 10.12 -1.99
N GLY A 131 -14.89 9.63 -2.83
CA GLY A 131 -15.34 8.23 -2.82
C GLY A 131 -14.24 7.25 -3.22
N ILE A 132 -13.47 7.57 -4.27
CA ILE A 132 -12.33 6.77 -4.69
C ILE A 132 -11.19 6.79 -3.67
N ILE A 133 -10.94 7.95 -3.04
CA ILE A 133 -9.94 8.05 -1.97
C ILE A 133 -10.36 7.23 -0.75
N ALA A 134 -11.65 7.26 -0.38
CA ALA A 134 -12.18 6.42 0.69
C ALA A 134 -12.01 4.92 0.39
N LEU A 135 -12.27 4.49 -0.85
CA LEU A 135 -12.02 3.12 -1.29
C LEU A 135 -10.55 2.74 -1.19
N ALA A 136 -9.64 3.64 -1.60
CA ALA A 136 -8.21 3.41 -1.50
C ALA A 136 -7.76 3.29 -0.02
N ALA A 137 -8.35 4.08 0.88
CA ALA A 137 -8.09 3.99 2.32
C ALA A 137 -8.49 2.62 2.88
N VAL A 138 -9.68 2.13 2.51
CA VAL A 138 -10.16 0.79 2.90
C VAL A 138 -9.19 -0.29 2.42
N ARG A 139 -8.85 -0.30 1.12
CA ARG A 139 -7.92 -1.29 0.54
C ARG A 139 -6.53 -1.24 1.17
N LEU A 140 -6.04 -0.05 1.52
CA LEU A 140 -4.75 0.10 2.19
C LEU A 140 -4.82 -0.41 3.64
N SER A 141 -5.95 -0.23 4.32
CA SER A 141 -6.17 -0.75 5.67
C SER A 141 -6.23 -2.27 5.73
N GLU A 142 -6.87 -2.91 4.77
CA GLU A 142 -6.88 -4.38 4.68
C GLU A 142 -5.46 -4.95 4.54
N ARG A 143 -4.55 -4.23 3.87
CA ARG A 143 -3.15 -4.65 3.69
C ARG A 143 -2.25 -4.29 4.87
N ALA A 144 -2.52 -3.18 5.56
CA ALA A 144 -1.70 -2.73 6.68
C ALA A 144 -2.08 -3.41 8.01
N ILE A 145 -3.34 -3.81 8.16
CA ILE A 145 -3.83 -4.52 9.35
C ILE A 145 -3.38 -5.97 9.27
N THR A 146 -2.33 -6.30 10.02
CA THR A 146 -1.77 -7.65 10.11
C THR A 146 -2.14 -8.35 11.42
N ASP A 147 -2.50 -7.58 12.45
CA ASP A 147 -2.74 -8.06 13.80
C ASP A 147 -3.64 -7.09 14.60
N LYS A 148 -3.95 -7.43 15.85
CA LYS A 148 -4.83 -6.62 16.70
C LYS A 148 -4.23 -5.25 17.06
N LEU A 149 -2.91 -5.16 17.25
CA LEU A 149 -2.24 -3.89 17.55
C LEU A 149 -2.24 -2.99 16.32
N THR A 150 -1.88 -3.50 15.14
CA THR A 150 -1.94 -2.68 13.92
C THR A 150 -3.36 -2.20 13.61
N ARG A 151 -4.38 -3.02 13.86
CA ARG A 151 -5.79 -2.58 13.78
C ARG A 151 -6.08 -1.41 14.72
N PHE A 152 -5.61 -1.49 15.97
CA PHE A 152 -5.76 -0.41 16.95
C PHE A 152 -4.99 0.85 16.52
N LEU A 153 -3.80 0.72 15.96
CA LEU A 153 -2.99 1.85 15.48
C LEU A 153 -3.64 2.56 14.28
N VAL A 154 -4.25 1.83 13.34
CA VAL A 154 -5.03 2.43 12.24
C VAL A 154 -6.20 3.24 12.80
N TYR A 155 -6.96 2.67 13.75
CA TYR A 155 -8.07 3.34 14.40
C TYR A 155 -7.63 4.61 15.14
N LEU A 156 -6.60 4.52 15.97
CA LEU A 156 -6.06 5.64 16.73
C LEU A 156 -5.51 6.74 15.82
N GLY A 157 -4.78 6.37 14.75
CA GLY A 157 -4.27 7.30 13.76
C GLY A 157 -5.39 8.08 13.06
N GLY A 158 -6.49 7.41 12.71
CA GLY A 158 -7.67 8.04 12.11
C GLY A 158 -8.35 9.03 13.06
N ILE A 159 -8.67 8.62 14.28
CA ILE A 159 -9.30 9.50 15.28
C ILE A 159 -8.45 10.73 15.53
N MET A 160 -7.18 10.51 15.83
CA MET A 160 -6.35 11.61 16.26
C MET A 160 -6.06 12.58 15.11
N GLY A 161 -5.94 12.11 13.87
CA GLY A 161 -5.79 13.01 12.74
C GLY A 161 -7.07 13.83 12.46
N MET A 162 -8.26 13.32 12.81
CA MET A 162 -9.50 14.07 12.73
C MET A 162 -9.62 15.11 13.86
N LEU A 163 -9.16 14.78 15.07
CA LEU A 163 -9.24 15.66 16.25
C LEU A 163 -8.15 16.74 16.28
N TYR A 164 -6.94 16.43 15.80
CA TYR A 164 -5.81 17.34 15.80
C TYR A 164 -5.50 17.84 14.39
N THR A 165 -5.49 19.16 14.23
CA THR A 165 -5.21 19.81 12.95
C THR A 165 -3.73 20.09 12.72
N ALA A 166 -2.91 20.10 13.78
CA ALA A 166 -1.50 20.48 13.69
C ALA A 166 -0.66 19.47 12.89
N LEU A 167 0.19 19.97 11.99
CA LEU A 167 0.91 19.11 11.03
C LEU A 167 2.10 18.37 11.64
N TRP A 168 2.71 18.90 12.70
CA TRP A 168 3.79 18.23 13.44
C TRP A 168 3.32 16.92 14.09
N TYR A 169 2.01 16.77 14.27
CA TYR A 169 1.39 15.58 14.84
C TYR A 169 1.64 14.33 13.97
N TYR A 170 1.56 14.44 12.64
CA TYR A 170 1.69 13.31 11.71
C TYR A 170 2.97 12.47 11.93
N PRO A 171 4.20 13.05 11.92
CA PRO A 171 5.42 12.28 12.18
C PRO A 171 5.49 11.76 13.61
N VAL A 172 4.92 12.46 14.60
CA VAL A 172 4.88 11.99 16.00
C VAL A 172 4.06 10.72 16.13
N VAL A 173 2.89 10.64 15.46
CA VAL A 173 2.08 9.40 15.42
C VAL A 173 2.84 8.26 14.78
N MET A 174 3.54 8.51 13.67
CA MET A 174 4.31 7.48 12.97
C MET A 174 5.38 6.88 13.88
N VAL A 175 6.18 7.74 14.51
CA VAL A 175 7.24 7.32 15.42
C VAL A 175 6.64 6.60 16.62
N GLY A 176 5.58 7.15 17.24
CA GLY A 176 4.88 6.52 18.36
C GLY A 176 4.32 5.14 18.01
N ALA A 177 3.74 4.97 16.82
CA ALA A 177 3.22 3.70 16.34
C ALA A 177 4.32 2.68 16.06
N GLY A 178 5.44 3.10 15.48
CA GLY A 178 6.62 2.24 15.29
C GLY A 178 7.25 1.78 16.60
N LEU A 179 7.33 2.66 17.60
CA LEU A 179 7.80 2.29 18.94
C LEU A 179 6.80 1.38 19.66
N ALA A 180 5.49 1.61 19.51
CA ALA A 180 4.45 0.78 20.11
C ALA A 180 4.52 -0.68 19.59
N THR A 181 4.71 -0.88 18.29
CA THR A 181 4.90 -2.23 17.73
C THR A 181 6.22 -2.86 18.17
N LEU A 182 7.30 -2.09 18.29
CA LEU A 182 8.57 -2.57 18.82
C LEU A 182 8.44 -3.09 20.26
N VAL A 183 7.78 -2.33 21.13
CA VAL A 183 7.55 -2.72 22.54
C VAL A 183 6.65 -3.95 22.63
N TRP A 184 5.62 -4.03 21.78
CA TRP A 184 4.71 -5.16 21.72
C TRP A 184 5.41 -6.46 21.32
N ASP A 185 6.23 -6.41 20.27
CA ASP A 185 6.94 -7.60 19.76
C ASP A 185 8.12 -8.01 20.65
N SER A 186 8.66 -7.08 21.45
CA SER A 186 9.69 -7.39 22.46
C SER A 186 9.14 -8.21 23.65
N GLY A 187 7.86 -8.58 23.63
CA GLY A 187 7.22 -9.42 24.65
C GLY A 187 6.95 -8.70 25.97
N TYR A 188 7.14 -7.37 26.02
CA TYR A 188 6.86 -6.53 27.19
C TYR A 188 5.42 -6.69 27.72
N PRO A 189 4.34 -6.65 26.90
CA PRO A 189 2.98 -6.84 27.40
C PRO A 189 2.72 -8.24 27.95
N GLN A 190 3.41 -9.27 27.46
CA GLN A 190 3.30 -10.65 27.97
C GLN A 190 4.03 -10.82 29.32
N LYS A 191 5.13 -10.07 29.54
CA LYS A 191 5.84 -10.03 30.82
C LYS A 191 5.06 -9.28 31.90
N VAL A 192 4.45 -8.14 31.57
CA VAL A 192 3.60 -7.37 32.51
C VAL A 192 2.29 -8.10 32.81
N GLY A 193 1.70 -8.80 31.84
CA GLY A 193 0.52 -9.65 32.05
C GLY A 193 0.76 -10.84 32.98
N LYS A 194 2.00 -11.34 33.11
CA LYS A 194 2.38 -12.35 34.11
C LYS A 194 2.54 -11.76 35.52
N ILE A 195 2.89 -10.47 35.63
CA ILE A 195 2.96 -9.74 36.91
C ILE A 195 1.55 -9.40 37.45
N PHE A 196 0.59 -9.12 36.56
CA PHE A 196 -0.80 -8.84 36.94
C PHE A 196 -1.73 -10.06 36.98
N ARG A 197 -1.28 -11.21 36.48
CA ARG A 197 -1.98 -12.48 36.69
C ARG A 197 -1.77 -12.92 38.14
N ARG A 198 -2.70 -12.52 39.01
CA ARG A 198 -2.90 -13.18 40.31
C ARG A 198 -3.01 -14.69 40.05
N PRO A 199 -2.30 -15.56 40.80
CA PRO A 199 -2.54 -16.99 40.72
C PRO A 199 -4.03 -17.22 41.01
N LYS A 200 -4.73 -17.85 40.07
CA LYS A 200 -6.11 -18.29 40.26
C LYS A 200 -6.06 -19.26 41.46
N PRO A 201 -6.81 -19.04 42.55
CA PRO A 201 -6.85 -20.02 43.63
C PRO A 201 -7.35 -21.34 43.02
N GLU A 202 -6.49 -22.33 43.07
CA GLU A 202 -6.78 -23.72 42.77
C GLU A 202 -7.89 -24.13 43.74
N LYS A 203 -9.14 -24.17 43.25
CA LYS A 203 -10.23 -24.76 44.02
C LYS A 203 -9.94 -26.25 44.05
N ASP A 204 -9.64 -26.75 45.24
CA ASP A 204 -9.52 -28.16 45.57
C ASP A 204 -10.70 -28.96 44.99
N GLU A 205 -10.48 -29.55 43.81
CA GLU A 205 -11.40 -30.47 43.17
C GLU A 205 -11.17 -31.87 43.76
N LYS A 206 -11.50 -32.01 45.06
CA LYS A 206 -11.67 -33.31 45.70
C LYS A 206 -12.69 -33.20 46.84
N LYS A 207 -13.70 -34.08 46.76
CA LYS A 207 -14.85 -34.31 47.66
C LYS A 207 -16.04 -33.36 47.51
N ARG A 208 -16.99 -33.80 46.67
CA ARG A 208 -18.40 -34.02 47.09
C ARG A 208 -19.09 -34.92 46.06
N ILE A 209 -18.84 -36.22 46.20
CA ILE A 209 -19.76 -37.25 45.74
C ILE A 209 -20.74 -37.42 46.89
N THR A 210 -21.95 -36.87 46.81
CA THR A 210 -23.12 -37.48 47.45
C THR A 210 -24.42 -36.91 46.89
N SER A 211 -25.29 -37.85 46.52
CA SER A 211 -26.75 -37.81 46.64
C SER A 211 -27.49 -36.72 45.87
N GLU A 212 -27.71 -36.92 44.57
CA GLU A 212 -28.91 -36.37 43.91
C GLU A 212 -29.43 -37.20 42.72
N ASP A 213 -28.78 -38.30 42.32
CA ASP A 213 -29.27 -39.20 41.24
C ASP A 213 -29.78 -40.58 41.73
N LEU A 214 -30.02 -40.74 43.03
CA LEU A 214 -30.62 -41.95 43.61
C LEU A 214 -31.94 -41.61 44.28
N GLU A 215 -32.96 -41.29 43.47
CA GLU A 215 -34.37 -41.60 43.74
C GLU A 215 -35.22 -40.98 42.63
N GLN A 216 -35.40 -41.69 41.51
CA GLN A 216 -36.67 -41.79 40.77
C GLN A 216 -36.45 -42.52 39.45
N GLY A 217 -36.91 -43.77 39.38
CA GLY A 217 -37.20 -44.39 38.08
C GLY A 217 -36.89 -45.88 37.93
N SER A 218 -37.01 -46.71 38.97
CA SER A 218 -37.25 -48.13 38.77
C SER A 218 -38.72 -48.36 38.43
N TRP A 219 -39.04 -48.55 37.15
CA TRP A 219 -40.23 -49.28 36.76
C TRP A 219 -39.87 -50.31 35.70
N PHE A 220 -40.16 -51.56 36.06
CA PHE A 220 -40.31 -52.74 35.22
C PHE A 220 -39.06 -53.41 34.65
N ASN A 221 -38.57 -54.37 35.43
CA ASN A 221 -37.99 -55.59 34.90
C ASN A 221 -38.90 -56.77 35.31
N SER A 222 -39.31 -57.61 34.35
CA SER A 222 -39.55 -59.05 34.55
C SER A 222 -40.25 -59.65 33.32
N SER A 223 -39.52 -60.49 32.60
CA SER A 223 -40.02 -61.81 32.25
C SER A 223 -38.85 -62.78 32.07
N ARG A 224 -38.78 -63.70 33.04
CA ARG A 224 -38.34 -65.11 32.93
C ARG A 224 -36.84 -65.46 32.89
N SER A 225 -36.41 -66.01 34.04
CA SER A 225 -35.59 -67.23 34.26
C SER A 225 -35.84 -68.34 33.22
N SER A 226 -34.97 -69.30 32.92
CA SER A 226 -33.98 -70.10 33.66
C SER A 226 -33.09 -70.75 32.56
N GLU A 227 -31.80 -71.10 32.69
CA GLU A 227 -31.20 -72.17 33.51
C GLU A 227 -29.71 -72.31 33.06
N ASP A 228 -28.86 -72.66 34.04
CA ASP A 228 -27.58 -73.40 34.00
C ASP A 228 -26.25 -72.90 33.38
N CYS A 229 -25.32 -72.68 34.33
CA CYS A 229 -23.97 -73.22 34.52
C CYS A 229 -22.79 -72.92 33.57
N ASP A 230 -21.75 -72.35 34.21
CA ASP A 230 -20.31 -72.52 33.99
C ASP A 230 -19.77 -72.62 32.56
N LYS A 231 -19.13 -71.54 32.08
CA LYS A 231 -18.14 -71.63 30.99
C LYS A 231 -16.93 -70.71 31.17
N PRO A 232 -15.71 -71.21 30.86
CA PRO A 232 -14.46 -70.44 30.88
C PRO A 232 -14.28 -69.60 29.61
N LEU A 233 -13.37 -68.61 29.69
CA LEU A 233 -13.00 -67.65 28.63
C LEU A 233 -12.73 -68.28 27.25
N PRO A 234 -13.25 -67.71 26.14
CA PRO A 234 -12.95 -68.19 24.78
C PRO A 234 -11.73 -67.51 24.11
N PRO A 235 -11.07 -68.21 23.15
CA PRO A 235 -9.85 -67.78 22.47
C PRO A 235 -10.10 -66.86 21.25
N PRO A 236 -9.06 -66.23 20.65
CA PRO A 236 -9.26 -65.29 19.55
C PRO A 236 -9.64 -65.99 18.22
N PRO A 237 -10.52 -65.41 17.38
CA PRO A 237 -10.90 -65.97 16.09
C PRO A 237 -10.03 -65.51 14.89
N PRO A 238 -10.16 -66.19 13.73
CA PRO A 238 -9.07 -66.40 12.77
C PRO A 238 -9.15 -65.56 11.48
N ALA A 239 -8.10 -65.67 10.66
CA ALA A 239 -7.95 -65.05 9.34
C ALA A 239 -8.49 -65.92 8.18
N TYR A 240 -8.65 -65.28 7.00
CA TYR A 240 -9.01 -65.76 5.62
C TYR A 240 -10.48 -65.52 5.20
N SER A 241 -10.86 -65.15 3.96
CA SER A 241 -10.24 -65.17 2.62
C SER A 241 -11.07 -64.42 1.54
N THR A 242 -10.39 -64.00 0.44
CA THR A 242 -10.78 -63.96 -1.03
C THR A 242 -12.07 -63.25 -1.51
N ARG A 243 -12.20 -62.68 -2.74
CA ARG A 243 -11.88 -63.12 -4.14
C ARG A 243 -12.23 -61.94 -5.09
N ASP A 244 -11.65 -61.73 -6.29
CA ASP A 244 -11.87 -62.39 -7.61
C ASP A 244 -10.69 -62.00 -8.54
N SER A 245 -9.91 -62.86 -9.22
CA SER A 245 -10.12 -63.81 -10.34
C SER A 245 -10.57 -63.22 -11.69
N ILE A 246 -9.73 -63.37 -12.74
CA ILE A 246 -10.01 -64.07 -14.01
C ILE A 246 -8.68 -64.37 -14.77
N VAL A 247 -8.36 -65.68 -14.89
CA VAL A 247 -7.99 -66.50 -16.09
C VAL A 247 -6.81 -66.02 -16.99
N SER A 248 -5.83 -66.80 -17.45
CA SER A 248 -5.63 -68.26 -17.68
C SER A 248 -4.15 -68.64 -17.76
N GLU A 249 -3.94 -69.92 -17.48
CA GLU A 249 -2.79 -70.80 -17.38
C GLU A 249 -2.14 -71.21 -18.72
N PHE A 250 -0.81 -71.44 -18.75
CA PHE A 250 -0.17 -72.58 -19.46
C PHE A 250 1.33 -72.76 -19.10
N ALA A 251 1.59 -73.85 -18.35
CA ALA A 251 2.68 -74.83 -18.39
C ALA A 251 4.19 -74.47 -18.40
N PHE A 252 4.87 -75.12 -17.44
CA PHE A 252 6.31 -75.34 -17.23
C PHE A 252 7.18 -75.73 -18.44
N ARG A 253 8.40 -75.15 -18.52
CA ARG A 253 9.68 -75.86 -18.82
C ARG A 253 10.89 -74.92 -18.64
N HIS A 254 11.91 -75.35 -17.88
CA HIS A 254 13.25 -74.73 -17.87
C HIS A 254 13.93 -74.85 -19.23
N PRO A 255 14.71 -73.85 -19.67
CA PRO A 255 16.11 -74.16 -19.99
C PRO A 255 17.16 -73.03 -19.76
N ARG A 256 18.35 -73.46 -19.31
CA ARG A 256 19.76 -73.06 -19.56
C ARG A 256 20.19 -71.57 -19.73
N PRO A 257 21.42 -71.22 -19.29
CA PRO A 257 22.00 -69.89 -19.48
C PRO A 257 22.49 -69.67 -20.92
N VAL A 258 22.24 -68.47 -21.47
CA VAL A 258 22.65 -68.05 -22.82
C VAL A 258 23.76 -66.97 -22.72
N PRO A 259 24.78 -66.95 -23.60
CA PRO A 259 26.01 -66.17 -23.44
C PRO A 259 25.88 -64.69 -23.85
N GLN A 260 26.68 -63.82 -23.22
CA GLN A 260 26.81 -62.39 -23.57
C GLN A 260 27.60 -62.19 -24.88
N PRO A 261 27.19 -61.25 -25.77
CA PRO A 261 28.02 -60.81 -26.89
C PRO A 261 28.98 -59.67 -26.47
N PRO A 262 30.15 -59.53 -27.14
CA PRO A 262 31.19 -58.61 -26.73
C PRO A 262 31.01 -57.24 -27.39
N THR A 263 31.03 -56.15 -26.60
CA THR A 263 31.30 -54.82 -27.13
C THR A 263 32.52 -54.20 -26.45
N ARG A 264 33.56 -54.17 -27.28
CA ARG A 264 34.90 -53.63 -27.13
C ARG A 264 34.85 -52.12 -26.84
N TYR A 265 35.29 -51.70 -25.66
CA TYR A 265 35.66 -50.30 -25.40
C TYR A 265 37.13 -50.08 -25.80
N PRO A 266 37.45 -49.10 -26.67
CA PRO A 266 38.81 -48.57 -26.75
C PRO A 266 39.03 -47.52 -25.64
N PRO A 267 40.26 -47.35 -25.11
CA PRO A 267 40.54 -46.32 -24.13
C PRO A 267 40.70 -44.98 -24.85
N SER A 268 39.79 -44.03 -24.63
CA SER A 268 39.99 -42.66 -25.13
C SER A 268 40.49 -41.76 -24.01
N ASN A 269 41.71 -41.29 -24.22
CA ASN A 269 42.50 -40.39 -23.41
C ASN A 269 41.74 -39.24 -22.76
N SER A 270 42.23 -38.92 -21.57
CA SER A 270 42.19 -37.61 -20.96
C SER A 270 42.55 -36.48 -21.94
N GLN A 271 41.56 -35.70 -22.35
CA GLN A 271 41.78 -34.33 -22.78
C GLN A 271 40.61 -33.47 -22.29
N ARG A 272 40.94 -32.56 -21.37
CA ARG A 272 40.08 -31.48 -20.90
C ARG A 272 39.83 -30.52 -22.06
N ASP A 273 38.65 -30.59 -22.65
CA ASP A 273 38.10 -29.44 -23.36
C ASP A 273 37.06 -28.76 -22.47
N ASN A 274 37.50 -27.68 -21.82
CA ASN A 274 36.68 -26.72 -21.13
C ASN A 274 35.77 -26.01 -22.14
N ILE A 275 34.69 -26.66 -22.57
CA ILE A 275 33.53 -25.93 -23.10
C ILE A 275 32.81 -25.39 -21.88
N THR A 276 33.25 -24.20 -21.46
CA THR A 276 32.55 -23.38 -20.49
C THR A 276 31.24 -22.97 -21.15
N GLN A 277 30.20 -23.79 -20.99
CA GLN A 277 28.84 -23.40 -21.28
C GLN A 277 28.49 -22.31 -20.27
N LYS A 278 28.76 -21.07 -20.68
CA LYS A 278 28.33 -19.85 -20.01
C LYS A 278 26.81 -19.83 -20.09
N THR A 279 26.14 -20.55 -19.19
CA THR A 279 24.80 -20.16 -18.77
C THR A 279 24.93 -18.69 -18.38
N PRO A 280 24.18 -17.74 -18.99
CA PRO A 280 24.14 -16.41 -18.44
C PRO A 280 23.48 -16.59 -17.07
N ALA A 281 24.29 -16.63 -16.02
CA ALA A 281 23.83 -16.39 -14.67
C ALA A 281 23.16 -15.02 -14.73
N SER A 282 21.83 -15.01 -14.77
CA SER A 282 21.07 -13.82 -14.46
C SER A 282 21.51 -13.43 -13.06
N SER A 283 22.38 -12.42 -12.98
CA SER A 283 22.77 -11.78 -11.75
C SER A 283 21.50 -11.28 -11.09
N THR A 284 20.94 -12.06 -10.17
CA THR A 284 19.89 -11.62 -9.25
C THR A 284 20.47 -10.47 -8.46
N SER A 285 20.28 -9.25 -8.95
CA SER A 285 20.63 -8.05 -8.23
C SER A 285 19.76 -8.00 -6.98
N ASP A 286 20.39 -8.25 -5.84
CA ASP A 286 19.78 -7.93 -4.56
C ASP A 286 19.42 -6.43 -4.54
N ILE A 287 18.45 -6.07 -3.71
CA ILE A 287 18.00 -4.67 -3.49
C ILE A 287 19.19 -3.71 -3.16
N SER A 288 20.35 -4.28 -2.81
CA SER A 288 21.55 -3.63 -2.32
C SER A 288 22.73 -3.57 -3.32
N SER A 289 22.58 -2.86 -4.44
CA SER A 289 23.77 -2.49 -5.25
C SER A 289 24.63 -1.40 -4.58
N MET A 290 24.11 -0.72 -3.55
CA MET A 290 24.75 0.40 -2.86
C MET A 290 25.32 0.01 -1.49
N SER A 291 26.49 0.54 -1.13
CA SER A 291 27.14 0.32 0.16
C SER A 291 26.41 1.04 1.30
N TRP A 292 26.38 0.42 2.49
CA TRP A 292 25.72 0.99 3.66
C TRP A 292 26.29 2.36 4.11
N PRO A 293 27.60 2.68 3.99
CA PRO A 293 28.12 4.00 4.38
C PRO A 293 27.67 5.11 3.42
N LEU A 294 27.52 4.79 2.14
CA LEU A 294 26.98 5.73 1.17
C LEU A 294 25.49 5.99 1.47
N GLY A 295 24.74 4.93 1.78
CA GLY A 295 23.35 5.03 2.19
C GLY A 295 23.14 5.92 3.43
N THR A 296 23.94 5.73 4.48
CA THR A 296 23.87 6.56 5.69
C THR A 296 24.27 8.00 5.42
N SER A 297 25.27 8.24 4.57
CA SER A 297 25.71 9.58 4.17
C SER A 297 24.60 10.34 3.43
N ILE A 298 23.86 9.68 2.53
CA ILE A 298 22.73 10.28 1.81
C ILE A 298 21.59 10.64 2.78
N ILE A 299 21.28 9.75 3.74
CA ILE A 299 20.27 10.03 4.77
C ILE A 299 20.71 11.20 5.66
N ALA A 300 21.97 11.24 6.07
CA ALA A 300 22.52 12.34 6.86
C ALA A 300 22.46 13.67 6.08
N PHE A 301 22.83 13.67 4.80
CA PHE A 301 22.70 14.83 3.92
C PHE A 301 21.25 15.31 3.82
N PHE A 302 20.29 14.39 3.67
CA PHE A 302 18.87 14.72 3.71
C PHE A 302 18.48 15.41 5.03
N PHE A 303 18.84 14.85 6.19
CA PHE A 303 18.51 15.48 7.47
C PHE A 303 19.18 16.85 7.66
N ILE A 304 20.43 17.02 7.22
CA ILE A 304 21.13 18.30 7.26
C ILE A 304 20.40 19.33 6.39
N THR A 305 20.09 18.98 5.14
CA THR A 305 19.38 19.90 4.22
C THR A 305 17.97 20.21 4.70
N PHE A 306 17.27 19.24 5.31
CA PHE A 306 15.98 19.44 5.93
C PHE A 306 16.04 20.38 7.13
N ILE A 307 16.90 20.13 8.10
CA ILE A 307 17.07 20.98 9.30
C ILE A 307 17.47 22.39 8.88
N LEU A 308 18.40 22.53 7.93
CA LEU A 308 18.84 23.81 7.40
C LEU A 308 17.67 24.56 6.75
N THR A 309 16.90 23.90 5.89
CA THR A 309 15.76 24.53 5.19
C THR A 309 14.70 25.01 6.17
N ILE A 310 14.32 24.19 7.16
CA ILE A 310 13.31 24.56 8.16
C ILE A 310 13.83 25.68 9.08
N THR A 311 15.10 25.63 9.48
CA THR A 311 15.71 26.68 10.31
C THR A 311 15.76 28.00 9.55
N LEU A 312 16.18 27.98 8.29
CA LEU A 312 16.18 29.17 7.43
C LEU A 312 14.77 29.71 7.22
N HIS A 313 13.78 28.86 7.01
CA HIS A 313 12.38 29.26 6.89
C HIS A 313 11.86 29.93 8.18
N ALA A 314 12.26 29.45 9.36
CA ALA A 314 11.87 30.05 10.63
C ALA A 314 12.60 31.37 10.95
N VAL A 315 13.86 31.51 10.54
CA VAL A 315 14.69 32.69 10.85
C VAL A 315 14.44 33.84 9.86
N LEU A 316 14.24 33.53 8.57
CA LEU A 316 14.07 34.54 7.53
C LEU A 316 12.63 35.07 7.49
N ARG A 317 12.35 36.13 8.26
CA ARG A 317 11.04 36.80 8.31
C ARG A 317 10.56 37.40 6.98
N HIS A 318 11.47 37.67 6.04
CA HIS A 318 11.19 38.22 4.71
C HIS A 318 11.82 37.35 3.60
N ALA A 319 11.58 36.03 3.67
CA ALA A 319 11.99 35.14 2.58
C ALA A 319 11.27 35.48 1.27
N THR A 320 11.96 35.27 0.14
CA THR A 320 11.33 35.33 -1.18
C THR A 320 10.24 34.26 -1.27
N GLN A 321 9.14 34.55 -1.98
CA GLN A 321 8.03 33.61 -2.14
C GLN A 321 8.47 32.27 -2.75
N ALA A 322 9.48 32.29 -3.62
CA ALA A 322 10.10 31.07 -4.17
C ALA A 322 10.78 30.20 -3.10
N PHE A 323 11.50 30.80 -2.14
CA PHE A 323 12.11 30.06 -1.03
C PHE A 323 11.06 29.53 -0.06
N SER A 324 10.03 30.33 0.24
CA SER A 324 8.91 29.89 1.06
C SER A 324 8.16 28.74 0.39
N LEU A 325 7.91 28.80 -0.92
CA LEU A 325 7.35 27.71 -1.71
C LEU A 325 8.20 26.44 -1.63
N PHE A 326 9.52 26.57 -1.87
CA PHE A 326 10.46 25.45 -1.76
C PHE A 326 10.39 24.82 -0.37
N SER A 327 10.51 25.63 0.69
CA SER A 327 10.56 25.16 2.08
C SER A 327 9.26 24.46 2.49
N SER A 328 8.12 25.05 2.16
CA SER A 328 6.78 24.48 2.40
C SER A 328 6.58 23.14 1.70
N LEU A 329 6.97 23.05 0.43
CA LEU A 329 6.82 21.81 -0.35
C LEU A 329 7.86 20.74 0.01
N TYR A 330 9.06 21.15 0.41
CA TYR A 330 10.10 20.26 0.91
C TYR A 330 9.71 19.66 2.26
N LEU A 331 9.11 20.47 3.13
CA LEU A 331 8.48 19.99 4.37
C LEU A 331 7.33 19.03 4.06
N ALA A 332 6.40 19.42 3.17
CA ALA A 332 5.30 18.55 2.75
C ALA A 332 5.83 17.19 2.26
N GLY A 333 6.76 17.19 1.30
CA GLY A 333 7.41 15.99 0.76
C GLY A 333 8.06 15.08 1.82
N THR A 334 8.49 15.65 2.96
CA THR A 334 9.12 14.95 4.09
C THR A 334 8.11 14.33 5.06
N ILE A 335 6.93 14.94 5.23
CA ILE A 335 5.92 14.50 6.22
C ILE A 335 4.82 13.61 5.63
N ILE A 336 4.77 13.44 4.30
CA ILE A 336 3.74 12.61 3.67
C ILE A 336 4.12 11.14 3.74
N PHE A 337 3.28 10.37 4.43
CA PHE A 337 3.35 8.91 4.50
C PHE A 337 2.04 8.31 3.95
N GLY A 338 2.07 7.06 3.48
CA GLY A 338 0.84 6.34 3.12
C GLY A 338 0.22 6.69 1.75
N GLY A 339 0.94 7.43 0.90
CA GLY A 339 0.59 7.64 -0.51
C GLY A 339 -0.10 8.97 -0.85
N GLY A 340 -0.50 9.10 -2.12
CA GLY A 340 -1.08 10.29 -2.74
C GLY A 340 -2.18 11.01 -1.96
N PRO A 341 -3.22 10.35 -1.44
CA PRO A 341 -4.38 11.08 -0.92
C PRO A 341 -4.13 11.92 0.34
N VAL A 342 -3.13 11.56 1.16
CA VAL A 342 -2.76 12.29 2.39
C VAL A 342 -2.13 13.64 2.06
N VAL A 343 -1.63 13.80 0.84
CA VAL A 343 -0.89 15.00 0.42
C VAL A 343 -1.76 16.24 0.32
N ILE A 344 -2.99 16.07 -0.17
CA ILE A 344 -3.81 17.20 -0.60
C ILE A 344 -4.18 18.10 0.58
N PRO A 345 -4.69 17.59 1.72
CA PRO A 345 -4.99 18.47 2.86
C PRO A 345 -3.77 19.24 3.37
N LEU A 346 -2.57 18.63 3.32
CA LEU A 346 -1.33 19.28 3.74
C LEU A 346 -0.91 20.39 2.76
N LEU A 347 -1.01 20.14 1.46
CA LEU A 347 -0.73 21.14 0.44
C LEU A 347 -1.68 22.34 0.53
N ARG A 348 -2.94 22.12 0.91
CA ARG A 348 -3.89 23.21 1.17
C ARG A 348 -3.37 24.10 2.29
N GLU A 349 -2.96 23.51 3.42
CA GLU A 349 -2.46 24.27 4.56
C GLU A 349 -1.21 25.10 4.21
N TYR A 350 -0.27 24.55 3.44
CA TYR A 350 1.00 25.21 3.16
C TYR A 350 0.98 26.22 2.01
N ILE A 351 -0.06 26.18 1.16
CA ILE A 351 -0.10 26.98 -0.08
C ILE A 351 -1.33 27.89 -0.13
N VAL A 352 -2.47 27.42 0.38
CA VAL A 352 -3.72 28.20 0.39
C VAL A 352 -3.80 29.06 1.65
N SER A 353 -3.44 28.56 2.82
CA SER A 353 -3.50 29.35 4.06
C SER A 353 -2.58 30.58 4.05
N PRO A 354 -1.37 30.55 3.45
CA PRO A 354 -0.56 31.76 3.22
C PRO A 354 -1.11 32.71 2.15
N GLY A 355 -2.15 32.33 1.41
CA GLY A 355 -2.77 33.14 0.36
C GLY A 355 -2.07 33.10 -0.99
N TRP A 356 -1.13 32.18 -1.24
CA TRP A 356 -0.43 32.09 -2.53
C TRP A 356 -1.31 31.53 -3.65
N VAL A 357 -2.27 30.67 -3.31
CA VAL A 357 -3.23 30.08 -4.24
C VAL A 357 -4.63 30.18 -3.63
N SER A 358 -5.63 30.56 -4.43
CA SER A 358 -7.00 30.65 -3.93
C SER A 358 -7.58 29.27 -3.58
N PRO A 359 -8.49 29.16 -2.59
CA PRO A 359 -9.16 27.90 -2.27
C PRO A 359 -9.90 27.31 -3.49
N ARG A 360 -10.46 28.17 -4.34
CA ARG A 360 -11.10 27.80 -5.60
C ARG A 360 -10.12 27.11 -6.55
N ASP A 361 -8.97 27.73 -6.83
CA ASP A 361 -7.96 27.18 -7.74
C ASP A 361 -7.36 25.89 -7.20
N PHE A 362 -7.16 25.81 -5.89
CA PHE A 362 -6.77 24.58 -5.24
C PHE A 362 -7.77 23.44 -5.49
N LEU A 363 -9.07 23.68 -5.27
CA LEU A 363 -10.10 22.67 -5.46
C LEU A 363 -10.33 22.31 -6.93
N LEU A 364 -10.13 23.27 -7.86
CA LEU A 364 -10.11 23.03 -9.31
C LEU A 364 -9.02 22.03 -9.70
N GLY A 365 -7.79 22.29 -9.29
CA GLY A 365 -6.68 21.40 -9.60
C GLY A 365 -6.82 20.04 -8.90
N LEU A 366 -7.42 19.98 -7.71
CA LEU A 366 -7.74 18.74 -7.01
C LEU A 366 -8.74 17.86 -7.79
N ALA A 367 -9.81 18.46 -8.32
CA ALA A 367 -10.79 17.73 -9.14
C ALA A 367 -10.12 17.10 -10.37
N ILE A 368 -9.20 17.84 -10.98
CA ILE A 368 -8.59 17.48 -12.25
C ILE A 368 -7.43 16.47 -12.08
N ILE A 369 -6.55 16.64 -11.08
CA ILE A 369 -5.36 15.78 -10.90
C ILE A 369 -5.72 14.29 -10.80
N GLN A 370 -6.89 13.97 -10.26
CA GLN A 370 -7.31 12.59 -10.04
C GLN A 370 -7.64 11.84 -11.34
N ALA A 371 -7.90 12.59 -12.42
CA ALA A 371 -8.08 12.07 -13.76
C ALA A 371 -6.80 12.12 -14.60
N PHE A 372 -5.72 12.73 -14.10
CA PHE A 372 -4.43 12.80 -14.80
C PHE A 372 -3.63 11.51 -14.61
N PRO A 373 -2.81 11.13 -15.61
CA PRO A 373 -1.93 9.98 -15.48
C PRO A 373 -0.70 10.31 -14.63
N GLY A 374 -0.14 9.27 -14.01
CA GLY A 374 1.05 9.37 -13.19
C GLY A 374 0.75 9.78 -11.74
N PRO A 375 1.77 10.20 -10.99
CA PRO A 375 1.64 10.43 -9.56
C PRO A 375 0.82 11.68 -9.25
N ASN A 376 -0.17 11.57 -8.35
CA ASN A 376 -0.99 12.69 -7.89
C ASN A 376 -0.16 13.82 -7.21
N PHE A 377 1.09 13.51 -6.83
CA PHE A 377 2.06 14.51 -6.35
C PHE A 377 2.39 15.57 -7.40
N ASN A 378 2.14 15.31 -8.69
CA ASN A 378 2.23 16.31 -9.75
C ASN A 378 1.28 17.50 -9.54
N PHE A 379 0.30 17.39 -8.63
CA PHE A 379 -0.47 18.53 -8.15
C PHE A 379 0.39 19.65 -7.56
N ALA A 380 1.54 19.31 -6.95
CA ALA A 380 2.47 20.32 -6.45
C ALA A 380 3.00 21.22 -7.58
N VAL A 381 3.19 20.69 -8.80
CA VAL A 381 3.66 21.44 -9.97
C VAL A 381 2.65 22.52 -10.38
N TYR A 382 1.36 22.14 -10.40
CA TYR A 382 0.25 23.05 -10.62
C TYR A 382 0.21 24.16 -9.56
N LEU A 383 0.29 23.78 -8.28
CA LEU A 383 0.28 24.74 -7.18
C LEU A 383 1.51 25.65 -7.20
N GLY A 384 2.69 25.13 -7.56
CA GLY A 384 3.91 25.92 -7.68
C GLY A 384 3.86 26.96 -8.79
N ALA A 385 3.24 26.63 -9.92
CA ALA A 385 3.03 27.56 -11.03
C ALA A 385 2.11 28.73 -10.62
N LEU A 386 1.02 28.41 -9.90
CA LEU A 386 0.06 29.41 -9.40
C LEU A 386 0.64 30.23 -8.25
N ALA A 387 1.35 29.58 -7.33
CA ALA A 387 1.92 30.23 -6.15
C ALA A 387 2.93 31.33 -6.49
N VAL A 388 3.49 31.36 -7.70
CA VAL A 388 4.40 32.44 -8.13
C VAL A 388 3.78 33.38 -9.17
N ALA A 389 2.54 33.14 -9.59
CA ALA A 389 1.92 33.86 -10.70
C ALA A 389 1.78 35.38 -10.46
N GLY A 390 1.68 35.81 -9.21
CA GLY A 390 1.67 37.22 -8.81
C GLY A 390 3.05 37.83 -8.52
N THR A 391 4.14 37.12 -8.80
CA THR A 391 5.51 37.54 -8.47
C THR A 391 6.36 37.73 -9.73
N PRO A 392 7.55 38.36 -9.65
CA PRO A 392 8.48 38.43 -10.78
C PRO A 392 9.05 37.08 -11.23
N VAL A 393 8.82 36.00 -10.47
CA VAL A 393 9.33 34.67 -10.78
C VAL A 393 8.46 34.03 -11.87
N PRO A 394 9.05 33.60 -13.00
CA PRO A 394 8.29 32.92 -14.05
C PRO A 394 7.57 31.67 -13.54
N SER A 395 6.34 31.42 -14.01
CA SER A 395 5.51 30.29 -13.57
C SER A 395 6.19 28.91 -13.74
N TYR A 396 7.00 28.72 -14.78
CA TYR A 396 7.74 27.47 -14.99
C TYR A 396 8.84 27.25 -13.93
N ILE A 397 9.41 28.32 -13.37
CA ILE A 397 10.37 28.22 -12.26
C ILE A 397 9.64 27.79 -11.00
N GLY A 398 8.48 28.38 -10.70
CA GLY A 398 7.64 27.95 -9.56
C GLY A 398 7.23 26.48 -9.67
N ALA A 399 6.84 26.05 -10.88
CA ALA A 399 6.53 24.65 -11.19
C ALA A 399 7.73 23.71 -10.97
N LEU A 400 8.94 24.10 -11.43
CA LEU A 400 10.16 23.32 -11.25
C LEU A 400 10.58 23.24 -9.78
N ILE A 401 10.54 24.35 -9.05
CA ILE A 401 10.81 24.40 -7.61
C ILE A 401 9.88 23.44 -6.88
N ALA A 402 8.58 23.50 -7.20
CA ALA A 402 7.60 22.64 -6.58
C ALA A 402 7.81 21.16 -6.90
N PHE A 403 8.13 20.84 -8.16
CA PHE A 403 8.47 19.48 -8.57
C PHE A 403 9.65 18.93 -7.77
N LEU A 404 10.76 19.68 -7.72
CA LEU A 404 11.98 19.25 -7.03
C LEU A 404 11.77 19.15 -5.51
N ALA A 405 11.18 20.19 -4.89
CA ALA A 405 10.93 20.22 -3.46
C ALA A 405 10.03 19.06 -3.01
N MET A 406 9.03 18.72 -3.83
CA MET A 406 8.05 17.69 -3.49
C MET A 406 8.61 16.26 -3.59
N TYR A 407 9.42 15.97 -4.62
CA TYR A 407 9.94 14.62 -4.86
C TYR A 407 11.31 14.35 -4.21
N ALA A 408 12.14 15.37 -4.01
CA ALA A 408 13.51 15.19 -3.52
C ALA A 408 13.59 14.48 -2.16
N PRO A 409 12.83 14.85 -1.10
CA PRO A 409 12.89 14.19 0.20
C PRO A 409 12.72 12.67 0.12
N GLY A 410 11.64 12.23 -0.54
CA GLY A 410 11.33 10.82 -0.67
C GLY A 410 12.35 10.05 -1.50
N LEU A 411 12.92 10.68 -2.54
CA LEU A 411 13.97 10.07 -3.35
C LEU A 411 15.31 9.96 -2.59
N PHE A 412 15.73 11.00 -1.87
CA PHE A 412 16.94 10.92 -1.04
C PHE A 412 16.81 9.82 0.02
N ILE A 413 15.66 9.78 0.71
CA ILE A 413 15.42 8.79 1.76
C ILE A 413 15.37 7.38 1.17
N VAL A 414 14.67 7.15 0.05
CA VAL A 414 14.60 5.79 -0.53
C VAL A 414 15.96 5.31 -1.04
N VAL A 415 16.73 6.17 -1.71
CA VAL A 415 18.06 5.85 -2.22
C VAL A 415 19.00 5.54 -1.06
N GLY A 416 19.03 6.39 -0.03
CA GLY A 416 19.85 6.16 1.15
C GLY A 416 19.45 4.87 1.87
N PHE A 417 18.15 4.63 1.99
CA PHE A 417 17.60 3.46 2.64
C PHE A 417 17.86 2.16 1.87
N MET A 418 17.94 2.17 0.53
CA MET A 418 18.37 1.02 -0.27
C MET A 418 19.77 0.52 0.15
N GLY A 419 20.68 1.43 0.52
CA GLY A 419 22.01 1.07 1.05
C GLY A 419 21.95 0.45 2.46
N LEU A 420 21.03 0.89 3.31
CA LEU A 420 20.85 0.33 4.66
C LEU A 420 20.02 -0.96 4.67
N TRP A 421 19.23 -1.20 3.62
CA TRP A 421 18.26 -2.31 3.58
C TRP A 421 18.93 -3.67 3.85
N ARG A 422 20.14 -3.90 3.33
CA ARG A 422 20.89 -5.14 3.57
C ARG A 422 21.14 -5.42 5.05
N VAL A 423 21.39 -4.39 5.86
CA VAL A 423 21.72 -4.54 7.29
C VAL A 423 20.45 -4.60 8.15
N LEU A 424 19.40 -3.87 7.74
CA LEU A 424 18.19 -3.71 8.52
C LEU A 424 17.13 -4.78 8.26
N ARG A 425 17.05 -5.34 7.04
CA ARG A 425 15.96 -6.25 6.63
C ARG A 425 15.86 -7.54 7.45
N ASP A 426 16.98 -8.02 7.97
CA ASP A 426 17.04 -9.27 8.76
C ASP A 426 16.81 -9.02 10.26
N ARG A 427 16.59 -7.77 10.66
CA ARG A 427 16.37 -7.39 12.05
C ARG A 427 14.88 -7.34 12.36
N ALA A 428 14.40 -8.24 13.22
CA ALA A 428 13.01 -8.31 13.62
C ALA A 428 12.46 -6.99 14.21
N TRP A 429 13.27 -6.30 15.02
CA TRP A 429 12.91 -4.99 15.60
C TRP A 429 12.59 -3.94 14.52
N PHE A 430 13.29 -4.00 13.40
CA PHE A 430 13.14 -3.03 12.33
C PHE A 430 11.85 -3.29 11.53
N LEU A 431 11.58 -4.56 11.21
CA LEU A 431 10.31 -4.97 10.59
C LEU A 431 9.10 -4.63 11.49
N ALA A 432 9.25 -4.77 12.81
CA ALA A 432 8.23 -4.37 13.78
C ALA A 432 7.92 -2.88 13.71
N ILE A 433 8.95 -2.02 13.67
CA ILE A 433 8.77 -0.56 13.53
C ILE A 433 8.05 -0.23 12.22
N LEU A 434 8.51 -0.78 11.09
CA LEU A 434 7.90 -0.52 9.78
C LEU A 434 6.41 -0.90 9.74
N ARG A 435 6.05 -2.02 10.38
CA ARG A 435 4.66 -2.47 10.53
C ARG A 435 3.81 -1.43 11.27
N GLY A 436 4.32 -0.85 12.36
CA GLY A 436 3.62 0.18 13.14
C GLY A 436 3.48 1.50 12.39
N VAL A 437 4.55 1.97 11.75
CA VAL A 437 4.56 3.18 10.91
C VAL A 437 3.54 3.04 9.77
N ASN A 438 3.55 1.92 9.05
CA ASN A 438 2.58 1.68 7.97
C ASN A 438 1.14 1.71 8.47
N ALA A 439 0.84 1.09 9.62
CA ALA A 439 -0.51 1.10 10.20
C ALA A 439 -0.98 2.53 10.54
N ALA A 440 -0.12 3.34 11.19
CA ALA A 440 -0.44 4.74 11.47
C ALA A 440 -0.65 5.56 10.18
N ALA A 441 0.17 5.33 9.16
CA ALA A 441 0.04 5.98 7.87
C ALA A 441 -1.32 5.76 7.24
N VAL A 442 -1.80 4.52 7.25
CA VAL A 442 -3.15 4.23 6.76
C VAL A 442 -4.23 4.93 7.58
N GLY A 443 -4.10 4.96 8.91
CA GLY A 443 -5.04 5.68 9.77
C GLY A 443 -5.18 7.15 9.34
N LEU A 444 -4.06 7.81 9.04
CA LEU A 444 -4.03 9.20 8.57
C LEU A 444 -4.61 9.39 7.15
N VAL A 445 -4.75 8.33 6.34
CA VAL A 445 -5.49 8.40 5.07
C VAL A 445 -6.98 8.64 5.32
N PHE A 446 -7.57 8.04 6.36
CA PHE A 446 -8.97 8.31 6.72
C PHE A 446 -9.19 9.76 7.16
N THR A 447 -8.20 10.35 7.83
CA THR A 447 -8.19 11.79 8.13
C THR A 447 -8.23 12.62 6.85
N ALA A 448 -7.50 12.23 5.81
CA ALA A 448 -7.53 12.92 4.54
C ALA A 448 -8.91 12.81 3.86
N VAL A 449 -9.54 11.63 3.88
CA VAL A 449 -10.93 11.45 3.41
C VAL A 449 -11.86 12.45 4.10
N TYR A 450 -11.78 12.55 5.43
CA TYR A 450 -12.61 13.47 6.21
C TYR A 450 -12.34 14.94 5.86
N LYS A 451 -11.06 15.35 5.81
CA LYS A 451 -10.70 16.73 5.47
C LYS A 451 -11.15 17.11 4.05
N LEU A 452 -11.07 16.19 3.10
CA LEU A 452 -11.55 16.41 1.73
C LEU A 452 -13.09 16.44 1.66
N TRP A 453 -13.77 15.61 2.45
CA TRP A 453 -15.23 15.63 2.55
C TRP A 453 -15.74 16.99 3.03
N GLN A 454 -15.06 17.62 3.99
CA GLN A 454 -15.44 18.93 4.55
C GLN A 454 -15.34 20.09 3.56
N ILE A 455 -14.63 19.91 2.44
CA ILE A 455 -14.30 21.00 1.51
C ILE A 455 -14.70 20.70 0.06
N GLY A 456 -15.28 19.53 -0.20
CA GLY A 456 -15.47 19.01 -1.55
C GLY A 456 -16.57 19.70 -2.35
N TYR A 457 -17.52 20.38 -1.70
CA TYR A 457 -18.62 21.06 -2.39
C TYR A 457 -18.23 22.49 -2.77
N LEU A 458 -18.35 22.84 -4.05
CA LEU A 458 -18.02 24.16 -4.59
C LEU A 458 -19.28 24.90 -5.04
N THR A 459 -19.46 26.12 -4.56
CA THR A 459 -20.51 27.04 -5.02
C THR A 459 -19.92 28.40 -5.40
N ALA A 460 -20.66 29.19 -6.17
CA ALA A 460 -20.26 30.56 -6.51
C ALA A 460 -20.16 31.46 -5.25
N GLU A 461 -20.97 31.18 -4.24
CA GLU A 461 -21.06 31.93 -2.98
C GLU A 461 -19.95 31.54 -1.98
N VAL A 462 -19.60 30.26 -1.90
CA VAL A 462 -18.62 29.72 -0.94
C VAL A 462 -17.38 29.19 -1.67
N GLN A 463 -16.47 30.11 -2.00
CA GLN A 463 -15.22 29.76 -2.70
C GLN A 463 -14.28 28.89 -1.85
N GLY A 464 -14.43 28.89 -0.52
CA GLY A 464 -13.63 28.09 0.42
C GLY A 464 -13.93 26.59 0.43
N GLY A 465 -14.99 26.17 -0.24
CA GLY A 465 -15.53 24.82 -0.19
C GLY A 465 -16.43 24.58 1.03
N SER A 466 -17.45 23.75 0.84
CA SER A 466 -18.39 23.32 1.86
C SER A 466 -18.38 21.80 2.04
N PRO A 467 -18.92 21.27 3.14
CA PRO A 467 -19.00 19.83 3.33
C PRO A 467 -19.88 19.17 2.27
N LEU A 468 -19.44 18.04 1.69
CA LEU A 468 -20.22 17.28 0.71
C LEU A 468 -21.57 16.80 1.28
N GLY A 469 -21.66 16.65 2.60
CA GLY A 469 -22.87 16.23 3.30
C GLY A 469 -24.00 17.26 3.29
N THR A 470 -23.78 18.50 2.85
CA THR A 470 -24.86 19.50 2.75
C THR A 470 -25.83 19.19 1.62
N ASP A 471 -25.42 18.38 0.64
CA ASP A 471 -26.22 18.04 -0.52
C ASP A 471 -26.31 16.51 -0.72
N PRO A 472 -27.51 15.91 -0.54
CA PRO A 472 -27.70 14.47 -0.73
C PRO A 472 -27.27 13.96 -2.10
N TRP A 473 -27.33 14.78 -3.15
CA TRP A 473 -26.91 14.38 -4.50
C TRP A 473 -25.39 14.15 -4.57
N LEU A 474 -24.60 15.01 -3.93
CA LEU A 474 -23.15 14.84 -3.89
C LEU A 474 -22.75 13.64 -3.04
N VAL A 475 -23.47 13.39 -1.94
CA VAL A 475 -23.31 12.16 -1.14
C VAL A 475 -23.57 10.92 -1.99
N ALA A 476 -24.62 10.95 -2.83
CA ALA A 476 -24.92 9.85 -3.75
C ALA A 476 -23.77 9.64 -4.76
N ILE A 477 -23.23 10.72 -5.36
CA ILE A 477 -22.06 10.63 -6.26
C ILE A 477 -20.86 9.98 -5.54
N THR A 478 -20.56 10.41 -4.32
CA THR A 478 -19.46 9.82 -3.52
C THR A 478 -19.70 8.33 -3.27
N GLY A 479 -20.92 7.96 -2.90
CA GLY A 479 -21.33 6.56 -2.72
C GLY A 479 -21.18 5.74 -4.01
N THR A 480 -21.69 6.24 -5.13
CA THR A 480 -21.58 5.60 -6.44
C THR A 480 -20.13 5.39 -6.86
N ALA A 481 -19.26 6.38 -6.65
CA ALA A 481 -17.83 6.24 -6.95
C ALA A 481 -17.15 5.17 -6.09
N PHE A 482 -17.46 5.15 -4.77
CA PHE A 482 -16.93 4.14 -3.85
C PHE A 482 -17.39 2.73 -4.23
N VAL A 483 -18.71 2.53 -4.38
CA VAL A 483 -19.37 1.26 -4.72
C VAL A 483 -18.92 0.77 -6.09
N GLY A 484 -18.91 1.66 -7.09
CA GLY A 484 -18.45 1.38 -8.44
C GLY A 484 -16.99 0.91 -8.48
N GLY A 485 -16.11 1.56 -7.73
CA GLY A 485 -14.72 1.12 -7.61
C GLY A 485 -14.56 -0.19 -6.80
N ALA A 486 -15.37 -0.39 -5.77
CA ALA A 486 -15.28 -1.53 -4.86
C ALA A 486 -15.73 -2.84 -5.51
N TRP A 487 -16.94 -2.86 -6.07
CA TRP A 487 -17.59 -4.08 -6.54
C TRP A 487 -17.61 -4.20 -8.07
N PHE A 488 -17.73 -3.08 -8.79
CA PHE A 488 -17.80 -3.07 -10.25
C PHE A 488 -16.43 -2.89 -10.93
N ARG A 489 -15.34 -2.83 -10.14
CA ARG A 489 -13.96 -2.61 -10.62
C ARG A 489 -13.84 -1.43 -11.58
N MET A 490 -14.64 -0.38 -11.36
CA MET A 490 -14.61 0.82 -12.17
C MET A 490 -13.26 1.52 -12.04
N ASN A 491 -12.64 1.83 -13.17
CA ASN A 491 -11.37 2.57 -13.19
C ASN A 491 -11.56 3.98 -12.58
N PRO A 492 -10.61 4.48 -11.77
CA PRO A 492 -10.75 5.80 -11.13
C PRO A 492 -11.08 6.96 -12.06
N PRO A 493 -10.46 7.12 -13.26
CA PRO A 493 -10.82 8.21 -14.16
C PRO A 493 -12.28 8.15 -14.61
N VAL A 494 -12.79 6.94 -14.89
CA VAL A 494 -14.18 6.72 -15.30
C VAL A 494 -15.13 7.11 -14.17
N ALA A 495 -14.81 6.72 -12.94
CA ALA A 495 -15.59 7.10 -11.76
C ALA A 495 -15.67 8.61 -11.57
N ILE A 496 -14.54 9.31 -11.77
CA ILE A 496 -14.45 10.77 -11.62
C ILE A 496 -15.23 11.49 -12.74
N LEU A 497 -15.07 11.05 -13.98
CA LEU A 497 -15.82 11.61 -15.13
C LEU A 497 -17.33 11.37 -14.97
N LEU A 498 -17.73 10.18 -14.50
CA LEU A 498 -19.12 9.87 -14.19
C LEU A 498 -19.65 10.78 -13.07
N GLY A 499 -18.88 11.01 -12.02
CA GLY A 499 -19.23 11.98 -10.98
C GLY A 499 -19.42 13.39 -11.51
N GLY A 500 -18.58 13.83 -12.44
CA GLY A 500 -18.75 15.10 -13.15
C GLY A 500 -20.02 15.18 -13.98
N ALA A 501 -20.31 14.13 -14.75
CA ALA A 501 -21.55 14.03 -15.51
C ALA A 501 -22.78 14.06 -14.60
N MET A 502 -22.76 13.36 -13.47
CA MET A 502 -23.82 13.41 -12.45
C MET A 502 -23.93 14.80 -11.80
N GLY A 503 -22.82 15.51 -11.60
CA GLY A 503 -22.81 16.90 -11.12
C GLY A 503 -23.45 17.86 -12.13
N MET A 504 -23.17 17.70 -13.42
CA MET A 504 -23.84 18.48 -14.47
C MET A 504 -25.32 18.13 -14.61
N ALA A 505 -25.69 16.86 -14.46
CA ALA A 505 -27.09 16.43 -14.48
C ALA A 505 -27.89 17.09 -13.35
N ARG A 506 -27.31 17.17 -12.15
CA ARG A 506 -27.88 17.94 -11.04
C ARG A 506 -28.13 19.39 -11.43
N TYR A 507 -27.16 20.07 -12.02
CA TYR A 507 -27.34 21.44 -12.46
C TYR A 507 -28.52 21.56 -13.43
N GLY A 508 -28.58 20.73 -14.47
CA GLY A 508 -29.70 20.77 -15.43
C GLY A 508 -31.09 20.50 -14.84
N ILE A 509 -31.18 19.77 -13.73
CA ILE A 509 -32.45 19.49 -13.02
C ILE A 509 -32.86 20.66 -12.13
N PHE A 510 -31.91 21.26 -11.40
CA PHE A 510 -32.19 22.29 -10.40
C PHE A 510 -32.01 23.74 -10.91
N SER A 511 -31.44 23.94 -12.10
CA SER A 511 -31.27 25.26 -12.72
C SER A 511 -32.46 25.68 -13.60
N ARG A 512 -33.64 25.07 -13.38
CA ARG A 512 -34.89 25.34 -14.11
C ARG A 512 -35.94 25.97 -13.20
#